data_AF-A0A1T4V763-F1
#
_entry.id   AF-A0A1T4V763-F1
#
_cell.length_a   1.000
_cell.length_b   1.000
_cell.length_c   1.000
_cell.angle_alpha   90.00
_cell.angle_beta   90.00
_cell.angle_gamma   90.00
#
_symmetry.space_group_name_H-M   'P 1'
#
loop_
_entity.id
_entity.type
_entity.pdbx_description
1 polymer ?
#
loop_
_entity_poly.entity_id
_entity_poly.type
_entity_poly.pdbx_seq_one_letter_code
_entity_poly.pdbx_strand_id
1 'polypeptide(L)'
;MYPENALKMEDTAVSGTVLRNFFAHDAQNNRYAYVLLPTLSASETVAFSQNPSIEVIAQDSNMHAVYDTEFDVLGAFSWDNVQTTNAYLTAEGQFTLLAKIEGLSRHIWLSQPTRANEAVKVKFNDRQCQSIQSDTEKRVTW
;
A
#
# COMPACT_ATOMS: atom_id res chain seq x y z
N MET A 1 -34.59 -7.23 7.12
CA MET A 1 -35.12 -7.58 5.79
C MET A 1 -36.01 -6.43 5.38
N TYR A 2 -35.51 -5.52 4.55
CA TYR A 2 -36.33 -4.41 4.06
C TYR A 2 -37.32 -4.97 3.04
N PRO A 3 -38.62 -4.60 3.08
CA PRO A 3 -39.56 -5.05 2.08
C PRO A 3 -39.13 -4.48 0.73
N GLU A 4 -38.98 -5.36 -0.25
CA GLU A 4 -38.82 -4.95 -1.65
C GLU A 4 -40.03 -4.08 -2.02
N ASN A 5 -39.77 -2.82 -2.34
CA ASN A 5 -40.77 -1.92 -2.90
C ASN A 5 -41.09 -2.39 -4.32
N ALA A 6 -41.97 -3.39 -4.43
CA ALA A 6 -42.41 -4.02 -5.67
C ALA A 6 -43.40 -3.16 -6.49
N LEU A 7 -43.46 -1.84 -6.24
CA LEU A 7 -44.38 -0.93 -6.92
C LEU A 7 -43.61 0.20 -7.62
N LYS A 8 -43.27 -0.08 -8.89
CA LYS A 8 -42.96 0.86 -9.99
C LYS A 8 -41.81 1.84 -9.78
N MET A 9 -40.61 1.40 -10.19
CA MET A 9 -39.56 2.30 -10.70
C MET A 9 -38.77 1.76 -11.91
N GLU A 10 -39.11 0.58 -12.46
CA GLU A 10 -38.26 -0.09 -13.48
C GLU A 10 -38.03 0.73 -14.77
N ASP A 11 -38.98 1.58 -15.17
CA ASP A 11 -38.86 2.45 -16.36
C ASP A 11 -38.69 3.94 -16.03
N THR A 12 -38.39 4.28 -14.76
CA THR A 12 -38.27 5.69 -14.36
C THR A 12 -36.90 6.23 -14.75
N ALA A 13 -36.86 7.17 -15.70
CA ALA A 13 -35.63 7.87 -16.05
C ALA A 13 -35.16 8.72 -14.86
N VAL A 14 -33.96 8.41 -14.36
CA VAL A 14 -33.27 9.20 -13.34
C VAL A 14 -32.08 9.90 -14.00
N SER A 15 -31.87 11.16 -13.65
CA SER A 15 -30.66 11.90 -14.03
C SER A 15 -29.87 12.27 -12.79
N GLY A 16 -28.55 12.35 -12.94
CA GLY A 16 -27.65 12.73 -11.87
C GLY A 16 -26.36 13.31 -12.44
N THR A 17 -25.65 14.06 -11.62
CA THR A 17 -24.33 14.60 -11.99
C THR A 17 -23.26 13.65 -11.47
N VAL A 18 -22.25 13.39 -12.31
CA VAL A 18 -21.07 12.61 -11.93
C VAL A 18 -19.82 13.46 -12.15
N LEU A 19 -18.89 13.40 -11.20
CA LEU A 19 -17.54 13.89 -11.41
C LEU A 19 -16.67 12.71 -11.86
N ARG A 20 -15.99 12.85 -12.99
CA ARG A 20 -15.06 11.85 -13.53
C ARG A 20 -13.70 12.48 -13.73
N ASN A 21 -12.69 11.89 -13.12
CA ASN A 21 -11.28 12.23 -13.33
C ASN A 21 -10.52 10.96 -13.72
N PHE A 22 -9.56 11.08 -14.63
CA PHE A 22 -8.69 9.98 -15.03
C PHE A 22 -7.34 10.54 -15.48
N PHE A 23 -6.28 9.75 -15.32
CA PHE A 23 -5.00 10.01 -15.95
C PHE A 23 -5.01 9.34 -17.33
N ALA A 24 -4.82 10.13 -18.39
CA ALA A 24 -4.61 9.56 -19.72
C ALA A 24 -3.20 8.95 -19.78
N HIS A 25 -3.11 7.71 -20.26
CA HIS A 25 -1.85 6.98 -20.36
C HIS A 25 -1.52 6.68 -21.82
N ASP A 26 -0.23 6.67 -22.12
CA ASP A 26 0.35 6.24 -23.39
C ASP A 26 1.55 5.31 -23.13
N ALA A 27 2.28 4.93 -24.18
CA ALA A 27 3.43 4.03 -24.03
C ALA A 27 4.58 4.64 -23.20
N GLN A 28 4.67 5.97 -23.13
CA GLN A 28 5.69 6.71 -22.39
C GLN A 28 5.21 7.09 -20.97
N ASN A 29 3.92 7.33 -20.79
CA ASN A 29 3.25 7.71 -19.55
C ASN A 29 2.39 6.55 -19.05
N ASN A 30 3.00 5.47 -18.54
CA ASN A 30 2.31 4.24 -18.14
C ASN A 30 2.26 4.00 -16.61
N ARG A 31 2.54 5.02 -15.80
CA ARG A 31 2.58 4.96 -14.32
C ARG A 31 1.72 6.07 -13.73
N TYR A 32 1.10 5.80 -12.57
CA TYR A 32 0.31 6.78 -11.83
C TYR A 32 0.52 6.64 -10.33
N ALA A 33 0.49 7.75 -9.60
CA ALA A 33 0.47 7.79 -8.15
C ALA A 33 -0.47 8.91 -7.71
N TYR A 34 -1.36 8.62 -6.77
CA TYR A 34 -2.26 9.59 -6.17
C TYR A 34 -2.58 9.18 -4.74
N VAL A 35 -2.96 10.16 -3.92
CA VAL A 35 -3.46 9.94 -2.55
C VAL A 35 -4.91 10.42 -2.51
N LEU A 36 -5.80 9.58 -1.97
CA LEU A 36 -7.18 9.98 -1.71
C LEU A 36 -7.26 10.57 -0.31
N LEU A 37 -7.88 11.75 -0.19
CA LEU A 37 -8.01 12.51 1.06
C LEU A 37 -9.49 12.81 1.35
N PRO A 38 -10.35 11.79 1.61
CA PRO A 38 -11.80 11.94 1.55
C PRO A 38 -12.39 12.89 2.60
N THR A 39 -11.67 13.14 3.69
CA THR A 39 -12.15 13.92 4.84
C THR A 39 -11.55 15.32 4.92
N LEU A 40 -10.61 15.67 4.04
CA LEU A 40 -9.94 16.97 4.08
C LEU A 40 -10.74 18.03 3.31
N SER A 41 -10.78 19.23 3.86
CA SER A 41 -11.22 20.43 3.14
C SER A 41 -10.27 20.77 1.98
N ALA A 42 -10.69 21.71 1.11
CA ALA A 42 -9.84 22.19 0.02
C ALA A 42 -8.53 22.80 0.53
N SER A 43 -8.57 23.60 1.62
CA SER A 43 -7.37 24.19 2.22
C SER A 43 -6.45 23.14 2.85
N GLU A 44 -7.00 22.14 3.52
CA GLU A 44 -6.21 21.03 4.09
C GLU A 44 -5.60 20.15 3.00
N THR A 45 -6.31 19.94 1.88
CA THR A 45 -5.78 19.23 0.71
C THR A 45 -4.60 19.98 0.09
N VAL A 46 -4.67 21.32 -0.01
CA VAL A 46 -3.55 22.16 -0.46
C VAL A 46 -2.38 22.11 0.52
N ALA A 47 -2.66 22.16 1.82
CA ALA A 47 -1.61 22.05 2.83
C ALA A 47 -0.90 20.68 2.77
N PHE A 48 -1.66 19.59 2.62
CA PHE A 48 -1.11 18.25 2.45
C PHE A 48 -0.26 18.13 1.18
N SER A 49 -0.69 18.71 0.04
CA SER A 49 0.08 18.60 -1.21
C SER A 49 1.42 19.36 -1.17
N GLN A 50 1.54 20.38 -0.33
CA GLN A 50 2.78 21.13 -0.13
C GLN A 50 3.77 20.42 0.79
N ASN A 51 3.27 19.61 1.73
CA ASN A 51 4.09 18.86 2.68
C ASN A 51 3.43 17.50 2.99
N PRO A 52 3.46 16.55 2.03
CA PRO A 52 2.80 15.27 2.22
C PRO A 52 3.58 14.42 3.22
N SER A 53 2.85 13.70 4.10
CA SER A 53 3.46 12.67 4.95
C SER A 53 3.84 11.40 4.19
N ILE A 54 3.40 11.27 2.94
CA ILE A 54 3.54 10.09 2.10
C ILE A 54 4.76 10.21 1.18
N GLU A 55 5.68 9.25 1.30
CA GLU A 55 6.86 9.10 0.45
C GLU A 55 6.69 7.87 -0.46
N VAL A 56 6.82 8.06 -1.78
CA VAL A 56 6.88 6.93 -2.73
C VAL A 56 8.32 6.43 -2.83
N ILE A 57 8.62 5.32 -2.18
CA ILE A 57 9.95 4.72 -2.12
C ILE A 57 10.30 4.01 -3.43
N ALA A 58 9.35 3.24 -3.96
CA ALA A 58 9.51 2.48 -5.20
C ALA A 58 8.17 2.39 -5.92
N GLN A 59 8.21 2.37 -7.25
CA GLN A 59 7.00 2.26 -8.07
C GLN A 59 7.36 1.70 -9.46
N ASP A 60 8.09 0.60 -9.52
CA ASP A 60 8.50 -0.02 -10.78
C ASP A 60 7.89 -1.42 -10.95
N SER A 61 8.28 -2.12 -12.02
CA SER A 61 7.77 -3.47 -12.33
C SER A 61 8.11 -4.52 -11.27
N ASN A 62 9.13 -4.27 -10.45
CA ASN A 62 9.61 -5.23 -9.46
C ASN A 62 8.97 -4.94 -8.11
N MET A 63 8.82 -3.66 -7.75
CA MET A 63 8.31 -3.27 -6.44
C MET A 63 7.56 -1.95 -6.44
N HIS A 64 6.44 -1.94 -5.71
CA HIS A 64 5.79 -0.73 -5.25
C HIS A 64 5.94 -0.62 -3.73
N ALA A 65 6.47 0.50 -3.23
CA ALA A 65 6.65 0.74 -1.81
C ALA A 65 6.37 2.21 -1.46
N VAL A 66 5.71 2.42 -0.33
CA VAL A 66 5.31 3.74 0.17
C VAL A 66 5.55 3.79 1.68
N TYR A 67 6.07 4.92 2.15
CA TYR A 67 6.23 5.21 3.57
C TYR A 67 5.32 6.36 4.00
N ASP A 68 4.59 6.15 5.09
CA ASP A 68 3.82 7.18 5.77
C ASP A 68 4.62 7.65 7.00
N THR A 69 5.18 8.84 6.91
CA THR A 69 5.99 9.47 7.95
C THR A 69 5.18 9.95 9.16
N GLU A 70 3.86 10.13 9.02
CA GLU A 70 3.01 10.55 10.13
C GLU A 70 2.74 9.38 11.09
N PHE A 71 2.60 8.16 10.55
CA PHE A 71 2.30 6.96 11.33
C PHE A 71 3.47 5.98 11.46
N ASP A 72 4.62 6.29 10.86
CA ASP A 72 5.78 5.42 10.71
C ASP A 72 5.41 4.04 10.15
N VAL A 73 4.66 4.05 9.04
CA VAL A 73 4.15 2.84 8.37
C VAL A 73 4.78 2.69 7.00
N LEU A 74 5.44 1.56 6.77
CA LEU A 74 5.94 1.11 5.47
C LEU A 74 4.98 0.08 4.87
N GLY A 75 4.47 0.36 3.67
CA GLY A 75 3.75 -0.61 2.85
C GLY A 75 4.58 -0.99 1.62
N ALA A 76 4.68 -2.28 1.30
CA ALA A 76 5.37 -2.75 0.10
C ALA A 76 4.70 -3.94 -0.56
N PHE A 77 4.71 -3.94 -1.89
CA PHE A 77 4.34 -5.03 -2.78
C PHE A 77 5.55 -5.38 -3.64
N SER A 78 6.02 -6.63 -3.55
CA SER A 78 7.07 -7.19 -4.40
C SER A 78 6.44 -8.11 -5.44
N TRP A 79 6.64 -7.81 -6.72
CA TRP A 79 5.95 -8.46 -7.83
C TRP A 79 6.74 -9.60 -8.47
N ASP A 80 8.05 -9.65 -8.27
CA ASP A 80 8.93 -10.64 -8.88
C ASP A 80 9.88 -11.25 -7.83
N ASN A 81 10.58 -12.31 -8.22
CA ASN A 81 11.57 -13.02 -7.42
C ASN A 81 12.97 -12.37 -7.48
N VAL A 82 13.13 -11.28 -8.23
CA VAL A 82 14.39 -10.53 -8.31
C VAL A 82 14.63 -9.77 -7.01
N GLN A 83 15.85 -9.90 -6.48
CA GLN A 83 16.27 -9.13 -5.31
C GLN A 83 16.26 -7.63 -5.61
N THR A 84 15.47 -6.88 -4.86
CA THR A 84 15.34 -5.43 -4.97
C THR A 84 15.84 -4.76 -3.69
N THR A 85 16.57 -3.65 -3.81
CA THR A 85 17.10 -2.90 -2.67
C THR A 85 16.79 -1.41 -2.82
N ASN A 86 16.27 -0.81 -1.75
CA ASN A 86 16.10 0.63 -1.58
C ASN A 86 16.59 1.05 -0.18
N ALA A 87 16.39 2.32 0.16
CA ALA A 87 16.85 2.89 1.44
C ALA A 87 16.24 2.19 2.67
N TYR A 88 15.02 1.66 2.56
CA TYR A 88 14.27 1.08 3.66
C TYR A 88 14.39 -0.44 3.73
N LEU A 89 14.45 -1.13 2.60
CA LEU A 89 14.41 -2.57 2.53
C LEU A 89 15.28 -3.16 1.42
N THR A 90 15.79 -4.36 1.68
CA THR A 90 16.27 -5.31 0.68
C THR A 90 15.35 -6.52 0.73
N ALA A 91 14.77 -6.91 -0.40
CA ALA A 91 13.86 -8.05 -0.42
C ALA A 91 13.94 -8.89 -1.70
N GLU A 92 13.56 -10.15 -1.58
CA GLU A 92 13.56 -11.16 -2.63
C GLU A 92 12.31 -12.05 -2.47
N GLY A 93 11.61 -12.30 -3.58
CA GLY A 93 10.37 -13.07 -3.60
C GLY A 93 9.11 -12.22 -3.78
N GLN A 94 8.00 -12.87 -4.11
CA GLN A 94 6.70 -12.23 -4.31
C GLN A 94 5.90 -12.17 -3.00
N PHE A 95 5.73 -10.97 -2.43
CA PHE A 95 5.04 -10.81 -1.15
C PHE A 95 4.37 -9.44 -1.01
N THR A 96 3.54 -9.31 0.02
CA THR A 96 3.10 -8.02 0.56
C THR A 96 3.58 -7.86 1.99
N LEU A 97 3.98 -6.65 2.32
CA LEU A 97 4.52 -6.27 3.61
C LEU A 97 3.82 -5.01 4.10
N LEU A 98 3.39 -5.03 5.35
CA LEU A 98 3.13 -3.85 6.15
C LEU A 98 4.09 -3.89 7.34
N ALA A 99 4.81 -2.82 7.59
CA ALA A 99 5.63 -2.67 8.78
C ALA A 99 5.32 -1.36 9.48
N LYS A 100 5.10 -1.40 10.79
CA LYS A 100 4.88 -0.22 11.62
C LYS A 100 5.95 -0.13 12.69
N ILE A 101 6.56 1.04 12.85
CA ILE A 101 7.51 1.31 13.93
C ILE A 101 6.75 1.85 15.13
N GLU A 102 6.92 1.22 16.30
CA GLU A 102 6.35 1.68 17.57
C GLU A 102 7.44 1.65 18.64
N GLY A 103 8.02 2.83 18.93
CA GLY A 103 9.12 2.97 19.86
C GLY A 103 10.37 2.18 19.43
N LEU A 104 10.73 1.17 20.20
CA LEU A 104 11.87 0.27 19.92
C LEU A 104 11.46 -1.00 19.16
N SER A 105 10.16 -1.20 18.91
CA SER A 105 9.62 -2.38 18.25
C SER A 105 9.20 -2.06 16.82
N ARG A 106 9.26 -3.09 15.96
CA ARG A 106 8.69 -3.06 14.61
C ARG A 106 7.67 -4.19 14.51
N HIS A 107 6.42 -3.83 14.25
CA HIS A 107 5.37 -4.79 13.96
C HIS A 107 5.37 -5.06 12.46
N ILE A 108 5.43 -6.32 12.07
CA ILE A 108 5.56 -6.74 10.67
C ILE A 108 4.41 -7.69 10.34
N TRP A 109 3.64 -7.35 9.32
CA TRP A 109 2.66 -8.22 8.69
C TRP A 109 3.16 -8.56 7.29
N LEU A 110 3.31 -9.85 7.02
CA LEU A 110 3.81 -10.36 5.75
C LEU A 110 2.85 -11.43 5.22
N SER A 111 2.55 -11.35 3.93
CA SER A 111 1.76 -12.37 3.24
C SER A 111 2.34 -12.67 1.86
N GLN A 112 2.03 -13.85 1.32
CA GLN A 112 2.41 -14.26 -0.04
C GLN A 112 1.13 -14.40 -0.89
N PRO A 113 0.68 -13.33 -1.59
CA PRO A 113 -0.59 -13.36 -2.32
C PRO A 113 -0.68 -14.44 -3.40
N THR A 114 0.46 -14.85 -3.97
CA THR A 114 0.53 -15.90 -4.98
C THR A 114 0.20 -17.29 -4.43
N ARG A 115 0.25 -17.46 -3.11
CA ARG A 115 0.00 -18.74 -2.40
C ARG A 115 0.91 -19.87 -2.87
N ALA A 116 2.07 -19.56 -3.46
CA ALA A 116 3.00 -20.56 -3.98
C ALA A 116 3.77 -21.32 -2.88
N ASN A 117 3.65 -20.90 -1.62
CA ASN A 117 4.34 -21.51 -0.47
C ASN A 117 5.87 -21.52 -0.65
N GLU A 118 6.40 -20.38 -1.10
CA GLU A 118 7.82 -20.17 -1.34
C GLU A 118 8.40 -19.27 -0.24
N ALA A 119 9.67 -19.46 0.09
CA ALA A 119 10.35 -18.59 1.04
C ALA A 119 10.54 -17.20 0.43
N VAL A 120 10.29 -16.17 1.23
CA VAL A 120 10.59 -14.77 0.87
C VAL A 120 11.63 -14.22 1.84
N LYS A 121 12.49 -13.32 1.37
CA LYS A 121 13.53 -12.70 2.18
C LYS A 121 13.26 -11.22 2.28
N VAL A 122 13.29 -10.69 3.50
CA VAL A 122 13.14 -9.26 3.76
C VAL A 122 14.17 -8.85 4.79
N LYS A 123 14.94 -7.83 4.46
CA LYS A 123 15.90 -7.16 5.36
C LYS A 123 15.52 -5.69 5.43
N PHE A 124 15.40 -5.17 6.64
CA PHE A 124 15.24 -3.74 6.89
C PHE A 124 16.62 -3.08 6.92
N ASN A 125 16.81 -2.06 6.09
CA ASN A 125 18.09 -1.38 5.91
C ASN A 125 18.25 -0.13 6.79
N ASP A 126 17.12 0.41 7.26
CA ASP A 126 17.03 1.61 8.08
C ASP A 126 17.46 1.36 9.55
N ARG A 127 17.16 0.18 10.10
CA ARG A 127 17.47 -0.20 11.48
C ARG A 127 17.76 -1.69 11.61
N GLN A 128 18.71 -2.04 12.47
CA GLN A 128 18.98 -3.43 12.82
C GLN A 128 17.97 -3.95 13.84
N CYS A 129 17.27 -5.04 13.52
CA CYS A 129 16.42 -5.75 14.46
C CYS A 129 17.26 -6.77 15.24
N GLN A 130 17.19 -6.76 16.57
CA GLN A 130 18.00 -7.64 17.42
C GLN A 130 17.33 -8.96 17.78
N SER A 131 15.99 -8.99 17.86
CA SER A 131 15.23 -10.17 18.31
C SER A 131 13.78 -10.14 17.82
N ILE A 132 13.20 -11.32 17.61
CA ILE A 132 11.79 -11.52 17.32
C ILE A 132 11.10 -11.61 18.66
N GLN A 133 10.19 -10.67 18.91
CA GLN A 133 9.42 -10.67 20.15
C GLN A 133 8.25 -11.65 20.08
N SER A 134 7.68 -11.88 18.89
CA SER A 134 6.54 -12.78 18.68
C SER A 134 6.49 -13.32 17.26
N ASP A 135 6.49 -14.65 17.12
CA ASP A 135 6.07 -15.39 15.92
C ASP A 135 5.67 -16.80 16.35
N THR A 136 4.39 -17.00 16.67
CA THR A 136 3.89 -18.27 17.22
C THR A 136 4.09 -19.44 16.27
N GLU A 137 4.05 -19.19 14.96
CA GLU A 137 4.20 -20.19 13.91
C GLU A 137 5.68 -20.51 13.60
N LYS A 138 6.62 -19.75 14.17
CA LYS A 138 8.07 -19.88 13.95
C LYS A 138 8.44 -19.95 12.47
N ARG A 139 7.76 -19.13 11.66
CA ARG A 139 7.95 -19.05 10.20
C ARG A 139 9.15 -18.18 9.82
N VAL A 140 9.57 -17.29 10.72
CA VAL A 140 10.70 -16.40 10.49
C VAL A 140 12.00 -17.07 10.91
N THR A 141 12.99 -17.03 10.02
CA THR A 141 14.38 -17.40 10.27
C THR A 141 15.26 -16.19 9.97
N TRP A 142 16.36 -16.05 10.70
CA TRP A 142 17.32 -14.93 10.64
C TRP A 142 18.73 -15.40 10.33
#